data_AF-A0A416U217-F1
#
_entry.id   AF-A0A416U217-F1
#
_cell.length_a   1.000
_cell.length_b   1.000
_cell.length_c   1.000
_cell.angle_alpha   90.00
_cell.angle_beta   90.00
_cell.angle_gamma   90.00
#
_symmetry.space_group_name_H-M   'P 1'
#
loop_
_entity.id
_entity.type
_entity.pdbx_description
1 polymer ?
#
loop_
_entity_poly.entity_id
_entity_poly.type
_entity_poly.pdbx_seq_one_letter_code
_entity_poly.pdbx_strand_id
1 'polypeptide(L)'
;MKKKFVLFGITSMLLFSLTGCVKGTTTDLSGTTPKIYNNDIYEFVDPDTGVHYWVYSHQEGYSGMGGMTPRLNSDGSVMVNK
;
A
#
# COMPACT_ATOMS: atom_id res chain seq x y z
N MET A 1 -20.27 -41.30 -12.60
CA MET A 1 -18.86 -40.88 -12.39
C MET A 1 -18.52 -39.58 -13.10
N LYS A 2 -18.90 -39.39 -14.37
CA LYS A 2 -18.60 -38.19 -15.18
C LYS A 2 -19.03 -36.83 -14.57
N LYS A 3 -20.18 -36.76 -13.89
CA LYS A 3 -20.66 -35.51 -13.24
C LYS A 3 -19.83 -35.07 -12.03
N LYS A 4 -19.20 -36.00 -11.30
CA LYS A 4 -18.37 -35.71 -10.12
C LYS A 4 -17.01 -35.12 -10.52
N PHE A 5 -16.48 -35.52 -11.68
CA PHE A 5 -15.22 -34.98 -12.23
C PHE A 5 -15.36 -33.55 -12.75
N VAL A 6 -16.50 -33.21 -13.35
CA VAL A 6 -16.78 -31.83 -13.80
C VAL A 6 -16.91 -30.89 -12.60
N LEU A 7 -17.58 -31.33 -11.53
CA LEU A 7 -17.72 -30.52 -10.32
C LEU A 7 -16.37 -30.26 -9.65
N PHE A 8 -15.50 -31.28 -9.57
CA PHE A 8 -14.17 -31.16 -8.97
C PHE A 8 -13.25 -30.18 -9.73
N GLY A 9 -13.34 -30.19 -11.08
CA GLY A 9 -12.58 -29.28 -11.94
C GLY A 9 -12.96 -27.81 -11.75
N ILE A 10 -14.25 -27.51 -11.60
CA ILE A 10 -14.74 -26.13 -11.40
C ILE A 10 -14.28 -25.57 -10.04
N THR A 11 -14.36 -26.37 -8.96
CA THR A 11 -13.88 -25.95 -7.63
C THR A 11 -12.37 -25.73 -7.59
N SER A 12 -11.59 -26.55 -8.29
CA SER A 12 -10.13 -26.36 -8.35
C SER A 12 -9.74 -25.07 -9.06
N MET A 13 -10.48 -24.70 -10.11
CA MET A 13 -10.18 -23.50 -10.92
C MET A 13 -10.49 -22.20 -10.18
N LEU A 14 -11.45 -22.21 -9.25
CA LEU A 14 -11.81 -21.07 -8.38
C LEU A 14 -10.78 -20.81 -7.25
N LEU A 15 -9.98 -21.81 -6.87
CA LEU A 15 -9.00 -21.66 -5.79
C LEU A 15 -7.68 -21.01 -6.25
N PHE A 16 -7.31 -21.16 -7.52
CA PHE A 16 -6.08 -20.58 -8.07
C PHE A 16 -6.21 -19.12 -8.54
N SER A 17 -7.43 -18.59 -8.67
CA SER A 17 -7.66 -17.20 -9.07
C SER A 17 -7.55 -16.20 -7.91
N LEU A 18 -7.34 -16.67 -6.67
CA LEU A 18 -7.24 -15.82 -5.47
C LEU A 18 -5.78 -15.54 -5.01
N THR A 19 -4.76 -15.82 -5.81
CA THR A 19 -3.41 -15.35 -5.49
C THR A 19 -3.31 -13.86 -5.82
N GLY A 20 -3.64 -13.01 -4.85
CA GLY A 20 -3.43 -11.58 -4.93
C GLY A 20 -1.96 -11.26 -5.23
N CYS A 21 -1.73 -10.48 -6.28
CA CYS A 21 -0.41 -9.95 -6.61
C CYS A 21 0.03 -9.00 -5.49
N VAL A 22 0.96 -9.43 -4.64
CA VAL A 22 1.63 -8.54 -3.68
C VAL A 22 2.74 -7.83 -4.43
N LYS A 23 2.49 -6.60 -4.92
CA LYS A 23 3.59 -5.75 -5.37
C LYS A 23 4.42 -5.37 -4.14
N GLY A 24 5.72 -5.66 -4.17
CA GLY A 24 6.61 -5.32 -3.06
C GLY A 24 6.79 -3.80 -2.92
N THR A 25 7.12 -3.35 -1.72
CA THR A 25 7.68 -2.02 -1.46
C THR A 25 9.11 -1.95 -1.98
N THR A 26 9.41 -1.03 -2.90
CA THR A 26 10.78 -0.73 -3.33
C THR A 26 11.44 0.17 -2.28
N THR A 27 12.54 -0.32 -1.69
CA THR A 27 13.34 0.42 -0.71
C THR A 27 14.64 0.84 -1.39
N ASP A 28 14.76 2.10 -1.79
CA ASP A 28 16.04 2.64 -2.26
C ASP A 28 16.85 3.15 -1.06
N LEU A 29 18.08 2.63 -0.93
CA LEU A 29 19.03 2.86 0.16
C LEU A 29 19.63 4.30 0.22
N SER A 30 18.95 5.32 -0.30
CA SER A 30 19.51 6.68 -0.43
C SER A 30 19.05 7.69 0.62
N GLY A 31 18.38 7.27 1.71
CA GLY A 31 17.97 8.19 2.78
C GLY A 31 16.80 9.13 2.41
N THR A 32 16.19 8.91 1.25
CA THR A 32 14.91 9.51 0.83
C THR A 32 13.78 8.55 1.16
N THR A 33 12.68 9.06 1.71
CA THR A 33 11.57 8.25 2.21
C THR A 33 11.02 7.33 1.12
N PRO A 34 10.88 6.02 1.39
CA PRO A 34 10.52 5.04 0.37
C PRO A 34 9.13 5.36 -0.18
N LYS A 35 9.07 5.65 -1.47
CA LYS A 35 7.80 5.87 -2.16
C LYS A 35 7.07 4.54 -2.29
N ILE A 36 5.86 4.46 -1.75
CA ILE A 36 5.05 3.26 -1.77
C ILE A 36 4.21 3.30 -3.04
N TYR A 37 4.43 2.32 -3.94
CA TYR A 37 3.61 2.07 -5.12
C TYR A 37 3.43 3.29 -6.04
N ASN A 38 4.31 3.42 -7.02
CA ASN A 38 4.17 4.37 -8.13
C ASN A 38 4.14 5.84 -7.69
N ASN A 39 5.29 6.24 -7.16
CA ASN A 39 5.90 7.58 -7.12
C ASN A 39 5.20 8.75 -6.41
N ASP A 40 3.90 8.68 -6.11
CA ASP A 40 3.16 9.83 -5.59
C ASP A 40 2.83 9.74 -4.11
N ILE A 41 3.00 8.56 -3.48
CA ILE A 41 2.77 8.38 -2.05
C ILE A 41 4.08 8.06 -1.35
N TYR A 42 4.38 8.78 -0.27
CA TYR A 42 5.52 8.51 0.61
C TYR A 42 5.16 8.76 2.07
N GLU A 43 5.95 8.20 2.96
CA GLU A 43 5.84 8.49 4.39
C GLU A 43 6.64 9.75 4.73
N PHE A 44 6.15 10.55 5.67
CA PHE A 44 6.90 11.63 6.31
C PHE A 44 6.79 11.48 7.83
N VAL A 45 7.91 11.59 8.53
CA VAL A 45 7.95 11.59 10.00
C VAL A 45 8.35 12.98 10.45
N ASP A 46 7.46 13.64 11.18
CA ASP A 46 7.72 14.96 11.74
C ASP A 46 8.89 14.87 12.75
N PRO A 47 10.02 15.58 12.51
CA PRO A 47 11.20 15.48 13.36
C PRO A 47 10.97 16.03 14.77
N ASP A 48 10.01 16.92 14.98
CA ASP A 48 9.73 17.54 16.27
C ASP A 48 8.83 16.63 17.10
N THR A 49 7.69 16.22 16.52
CA THR A 49 6.65 15.45 17.21
C THR A 49 6.80 13.94 17.11
N GLY A 50 7.51 13.43 16.10
CA GLY A 50 7.61 12.00 15.81
C GLY A 50 6.35 11.41 15.15
N VAL A 51 5.37 12.23 14.76
CA VAL A 51 4.13 11.78 14.11
C VAL A 51 4.42 11.31 12.68
N HIS A 52 3.85 10.17 12.31
CA HIS A 52 3.94 9.62 10.96
C HIS A 52 2.77 10.11 10.09
N TYR A 53 3.06 10.48 8.84
CA TYR A 53 2.09 10.93 7.87
C TYR A 53 2.22 10.18 6.55
N TRP A 54 1.08 9.90 5.92
CA TRP A 54 1.03 9.61 4.50
C TRP A 54 0.94 10.91 3.74
N VAL A 55 1.87 11.12 2.82
CA VAL A 55 1.87 12.27 1.90
C VAL A 55 1.59 11.76 0.50
N TYR A 56 0.50 12.26 -0.08
CA TYR A 56 0.22 12.13 -1.51
C TYR A 56 0.66 13.43 -2.20
N SER A 57 1.41 13.29 -3.27
CA SER A 57 1.89 14.38 -4.11
C SER A 57 2.01 13.87 -5.53
N HIS A 58 1.02 14.20 -6.35
CA HIS A 58 1.02 13.90 -7.78
C HIS A 58 1.17 15.18 -8.59
N GLN A 59 2.12 15.18 -9.51
CA GLN A 59 2.31 16.25 -10.47
C GLN A 59 1.73 15.84 -11.82
N GLU A 60 0.80 16.63 -12.35
CA GLU A 60 0.20 16.43 -13.67
C GLU A 60 0.33 17.72 -14.50
N GLY A 61 1.37 17.80 -15.31
CA GLY A 61 1.69 18.99 -16.12
C GLY A 61 2.06 20.21 -15.25
N TYR A 62 1.35 21.34 -15.45
CA TYR A 62 1.47 22.56 -14.63
C TYR A 62 0.54 22.56 -13.40
N SER A 63 -0.23 21.50 -13.21
CA SER A 63 -1.12 21.32 -12.06
C SER A 63 -0.59 20.23 -11.13
N GLY A 64 -1.05 20.24 -9.89
CA GLY A 64 -0.71 19.21 -8.92
C GLY A 64 -1.85 18.99 -7.95
N MET A 65 -1.95 17.76 -7.46
CA MET A 65 -2.84 17.40 -6.38
C MET A 65 -2.01 16.81 -5.24
N GLY A 66 -2.33 17.23 -4.02
CA GLY A 66 -1.61 16.79 -2.85
C GLY A 66 -2.52 16.65 -1.64
N GLY A 67 -2.06 15.89 -0.67
CA GLY A 67 -2.75 15.67 0.59
C GLY A 67 -1.80 15.08 1.62
N MET A 68 -2.06 15.38 2.88
CA MET A 68 -1.31 14.86 4.01
C MET A 68 -2.29 14.40 5.07
N THR A 69 -2.14 13.17 5.55
CA THR A 69 -2.98 12.60 6.61
C THR A 69 -2.13 11.85 7.63
N PRO A 70 -2.39 11.98 8.94
CA PRO A 70 -1.71 11.19 9.95
C PRO A 70 -1.92 9.70 9.72
N ARG A 71 -0.88 8.89 9.94
CA ARG A 71 -1.01 7.44 10.04
C ARG A 71 -1.68 7.09 11.36
N LEU A 72 -2.57 6.11 11.31
CA LEU A 72 -3.22 5.56 12.50
C LEU A 72 -2.70 4.15 12.79
N ASN A 73 -2.60 3.82 14.08
CA ASN A 73 -2.42 2.46 14.58
C ASN A 73 -3.71 1.66 14.40
N SER A 74 -3.67 0.34 14.65
CA SER A 74 -4.84 -0.53 14.52
C SER A 74 -5.96 -0.20 15.52
N ASP A 75 -5.64 0.48 16.62
CA ASP A 75 -6.60 0.98 17.61
C ASP A 75 -7.18 2.37 17.27
N GLY A 76 -6.76 2.95 16.14
CA GLY A 76 -7.21 4.27 15.69
C GLY A 76 -6.45 5.45 16.31
N SER A 77 -5.46 5.21 17.19
CA SER A 77 -4.61 6.29 17.68
C SER A 77 -3.66 6.79 16.58
N VAL A 78 -3.19 8.02 16.69
CA VAL A 78 -2.13 8.52 15.80
C VAL A 78 -0.83 7.74 16.05
N MET A 79 -0.14 7.37 14.97
CA MET A 79 1.16 6.70 15.01
C MET A 79 2.27 7.71 15.30
N VAL A 80 3.00 7.49 16.40
CA VAL A 80 4.05 8.40 16.91
C VAL A 80 5.22 7.57 17.44
N ASN A 81 6.46 8.00 17.16
CA ASN A 81 7.68 7.31 17.57
C ASN A 81 8.42 7.90 18.79
N LYS A 82 7.91 9.00 19.37
CA LYS A 82 8.49 9.68 20.54
C LYS A 82 7.60 9.58 21.76
#